data_AF-A0A4Y8AT76-F1
#
_entry.id   AF-A0A4Y8AT76-F1
#
_cell.length_a   1.000
_cell.length_b   1.000
_cell.length_c   1.000
_cell.angle_alpha   90.00
_cell.angle_beta   90.00
_cell.angle_gamma   90.00
#
_symmetry.space_group_name_H-M   'P 1'
#
loop_
_entity.id
_entity.type
_entity.pdbx_description
1 polymer ?
#
loop_
_entity_poly.entity_id
_entity_poly.type
_entity_poly.pdbx_seq_one_letter_code
_entity_poly.pdbx_strand_id
1 'polypeptide(L)'
;MSLKLPIGLISPEKAKELNQQFVKTRSEDLNGIVEKLDKKPKKKDALSNWFSLEEIKNYIAYVESKAPEANGLRVYFGAYGKKATEKSNTSTVFFIPTRVKSRSSQKDCFEGGGITDINDLDGLNNGTLGDPPSAEYPQ
;
A
#
# COMPACT_ATOMS: atom_id res chain seq x y z
N MET A 1 23.18 -2.49 21.90
CA MET A 1 23.14 -2.95 20.49
C MET A 1 23.09 -1.71 19.61
N SER A 2 23.89 -1.64 18.54
CA SER A 2 23.80 -0.53 17.57
C SER A 2 22.58 -0.74 16.68
N LEU A 3 21.82 0.33 16.44
CA LEU A 3 20.68 0.30 15.55
C LEU A 3 21.17 0.12 14.11
N LYS A 4 20.73 -0.95 13.43
CA LYS A 4 20.99 -1.12 12.00
C LYS A 4 19.98 -0.28 11.21
N LEU A 5 20.48 0.70 10.46
CA LEU A 5 19.62 1.52 9.61
C LEU A 5 19.08 0.70 8.42
N PRO A 6 17.81 0.90 8.00
CA PRO A 6 17.28 0.33 6.79
C PRO A 6 18.07 0.79 5.55
N ILE A 7 18.26 -0.14 4.61
CA ILE A 7 18.85 0.14 3.31
C ILE A 7 17.70 0.63 2.42
N GLY A 8 17.73 1.88 1.97
CA GLY A 8 16.67 2.50 1.17
C GLY A 8 15.93 3.68 1.80
N LEU A 9 16.39 4.18 2.95
CA LEU A 9 15.94 5.48 3.45
C LEU A 9 16.22 6.57 2.42
N ILE A 10 15.20 7.37 2.11
CA ILE A 10 15.32 8.56 1.26
C ILE A 10 15.28 9.82 2.13
N SER A 11 15.90 10.91 1.66
CA SER A 11 15.83 12.18 2.36
C SER A 11 14.43 12.80 2.28
N PRO A 12 14.05 13.69 3.21
CA PRO A 12 12.79 14.42 3.13
C PRO A 12 12.61 15.19 1.81
N GLU A 13 13.69 15.75 1.26
CA GLU A 13 13.68 16.47 -0.03
C GLU A 13 13.37 15.51 -1.18
N LYS A 14 13.97 14.32 -1.18
CA LYS A 14 13.69 13.31 -2.21
C LYS A 14 12.26 12.80 -2.12
N ALA A 15 11.73 12.61 -0.90
CA ALA A 15 10.33 12.25 -0.69
C ALA A 15 9.37 13.31 -1.26
N LYS A 16 9.68 14.60 -1.04
CA LYS A 16 8.93 15.72 -1.61
C LYS A 16 8.97 15.75 -3.13
N GLU A 17 10.15 15.61 -3.73
CA GLU A 17 10.32 15.56 -5.19
C GLU A 17 9.47 14.45 -5.83
N LEU A 18 9.50 13.24 -5.23
CA LEU A 18 8.73 12.09 -5.71
C LEU A 18 7.21 12.34 -5.61
N ASN A 19 6.72 12.89 -4.50
CA ASN A 19 5.31 13.19 -4.35
C ASN A 19 4.83 14.30 -5.29
N GLN A 20 5.61 15.37 -5.47
CA GLN A 20 5.29 16.44 -6.42
C GLN A 20 5.23 15.91 -7.86
N GLN A 21 6.14 15.01 -8.24
CA GLN A 21 6.08 14.37 -9.55
C GLN A 21 4.84 13.48 -9.67
N PHE A 22 4.45 12.76 -8.62
CA PHE A 22 3.20 11.98 -8.60
C PHE A 22 1.98 12.89 -8.81
N VAL A 23 1.89 13.99 -8.06
CA VAL A 23 0.81 14.98 -8.18
C VAL A 23 0.71 15.50 -9.60
N LYS A 24 1.84 15.94 -10.17
CA LYS A 24 1.91 16.49 -11.52
C LYS A 24 1.52 15.51 -12.63
N THR A 25 1.80 14.22 -12.44
CA THR A 25 1.68 13.23 -13.53
C THR A 25 0.49 12.29 -13.41
N ARG A 26 -0.12 12.16 -12.22
CA ARG A 26 -1.14 11.15 -11.94
C ARG A 26 -2.37 11.70 -11.21
N SER A 27 -2.18 12.65 -10.30
CA SER A 27 -3.29 13.14 -9.45
C SER A 27 -4.45 13.72 -10.26
N GLU A 28 -4.18 14.48 -11.32
CA GLU A 28 -5.24 15.07 -12.15
C GLU A 28 -6.14 14.01 -12.80
N ASP A 29 -5.54 12.98 -13.41
CA ASP A 29 -6.29 11.87 -14.01
C ASP A 29 -7.06 11.07 -12.97
N LEU A 30 -6.45 10.80 -11.80
CA LEU A 30 -7.08 10.11 -10.69
C LEU A 30 -8.30 10.89 -10.15
N ASN A 31 -8.15 12.20 -9.94
CA ASN A 31 -9.27 13.07 -9.55
C ASN A 31 -10.38 13.02 -10.60
N GLY A 32 -10.02 13.12 -11.89
CA GLY A 32 -10.99 13.05 -12.99
C GLY A 32 -11.75 11.71 -13.03
N ILE A 33 -11.13 10.60 -12.66
CA ILE A 33 -11.81 9.29 -12.53
C ILE A 33 -12.82 9.34 -11.38
N VAL A 34 -12.41 9.80 -10.20
CA VAL A 34 -13.27 9.85 -9.01
C VAL A 34 -14.48 10.77 -9.24
N GLU A 35 -14.27 11.96 -9.80
CA GLU A 35 -15.35 12.91 -10.12
C GLU A 35 -16.39 12.31 -11.06
N LYS A 36 -15.93 11.59 -12.11
CA LYS A 36 -16.81 10.91 -13.07
C LYS A 36 -17.64 9.81 -12.40
N LEU A 37 -17.02 9.00 -11.55
CA LEU A 37 -17.67 7.85 -10.91
C LEU A 37 -18.67 8.28 -9.83
N ASP A 38 -18.34 9.29 -9.02
CA ASP A 38 -19.19 9.77 -7.94
C ASP A 38 -20.22 10.82 -8.38
N LYS A 39 -20.09 11.37 -9.59
CA LYS A 39 -20.89 12.52 -10.08
C LYS A 39 -20.84 13.72 -9.13
N LYS A 40 -19.74 13.84 -8.38
CA LYS A 40 -19.47 14.92 -7.44
C LYS A 40 -18.32 15.77 -7.98
N PRO A 41 -18.58 16.98 -8.48
CA PRO A 41 -17.52 17.85 -8.95
C PRO A 41 -16.59 18.19 -7.77
N LYS A 42 -15.28 18.26 -8.03
CA LYS A 42 -14.20 18.55 -7.06
C LYS A 42 -13.88 17.44 -6.07
N LYS A 43 -14.42 16.23 -6.24
CA LYS A 43 -13.97 15.09 -5.43
C LYS A 43 -12.57 14.68 -5.88
N LYS A 44 -11.62 14.70 -4.94
CA LYS A 44 -10.24 14.29 -5.19
C LYS A 44 -10.02 12.84 -4.79
N ASP A 45 -9.04 12.23 -5.42
CA ASP A 45 -8.55 10.91 -5.05
C ASP A 45 -7.52 10.98 -3.91
N ALA A 46 -7.23 9.81 -3.33
CA ALA A 46 -6.21 9.62 -2.33
C ALA A 46 -4.80 9.92 -2.87
N LEU A 47 -4.03 10.76 -2.17
CA LEU A 47 -2.60 10.95 -2.46
C LEU A 47 -1.69 10.20 -1.49
N SER A 48 -2.22 9.79 -0.34
CA SER A 48 -1.49 8.97 0.62
C SER A 48 -2.46 8.12 1.46
N ASN A 49 -1.92 7.10 2.12
CA ASN A 49 -2.63 6.32 3.13
C ASN A 49 -1.76 6.33 4.38
N TRP A 50 -2.33 6.75 5.49
CA TRP A 50 -1.65 6.74 6.78
C TRP A 50 -1.86 5.39 7.45
N PHE A 51 -0.87 4.87 8.16
CA PHE A 51 -1.04 3.70 9.02
C PHE A 51 -0.38 4.01 10.36
N SER A 52 -1.05 3.70 11.47
CA SER A 52 -0.43 3.87 12.76
C SER A 52 0.74 2.88 12.90
N LEU A 53 1.82 3.30 13.56
CA LEU A 53 2.94 2.41 13.85
C LEU A 53 2.50 1.23 14.71
N GLU A 54 1.51 1.44 15.59
CA GLU A 54 0.90 0.40 16.41
C GLU A 54 0.21 -0.66 15.55
N GLU A 55 -0.62 -0.25 14.59
CA GLU A 55 -1.37 -1.17 13.75
C GLU A 55 -0.46 -1.96 12.81
N ILE A 56 0.58 -1.32 12.27
CA ILE A 56 1.61 -2.01 11.49
C ILE A 56 2.33 -3.07 12.33
N LYS A 57 2.66 -2.77 13.59
CA LYS A 57 3.29 -3.75 14.49
C LYS A 57 2.33 -4.89 14.84
N ASN A 58 1.07 -4.58 15.13
CA ASN A 58 0.05 -5.58 15.41
C ASN A 58 -0.16 -6.52 14.22
N TYR A 59 -0.19 -5.96 13.01
CA TYR A 59 -0.32 -6.74 11.79
C TYR A 59 0.89 -7.64 11.52
N ILE A 60 2.11 -7.13 11.72
CA ILE A 60 3.33 -7.95 11.63
C ILE A 60 3.26 -9.12 12.63
N ALA A 61 2.88 -8.86 13.88
CA ALA A 61 2.73 -9.91 14.88
C ALA A 61 1.64 -10.95 14.51
N TYR A 62 0.52 -10.49 13.95
CA TYR A 62 -0.53 -11.37 13.40
C TYR A 62 0.04 -12.27 12.30
N VAL A 63 0.74 -11.70 11.31
CA VAL A 63 1.34 -12.45 10.20
C VAL A 63 2.35 -13.47 10.72
N GLU A 64 3.29 -13.07 11.58
CA GLU A 64 4.31 -13.96 12.14
C GLU A 64 3.69 -15.11 12.95
N SER A 65 2.56 -14.86 13.63
CA SER A 65 1.84 -15.91 14.38
C SER A 65 1.13 -16.94 13.50
N LYS A 66 0.73 -16.55 12.28
CA LYS A 66 -0.07 -17.39 11.37
C LYS A 66 0.76 -18.00 10.24
N ALA A 67 1.82 -17.32 9.81
CA ALA A 67 2.75 -17.76 8.80
C ALA A 67 4.20 -17.46 9.26
N PRO A 68 4.80 -18.35 10.06
CA PRO A 68 6.19 -18.21 10.53
C PRO A 68 7.21 -18.15 9.39
N GLU A 69 6.85 -18.60 8.18
CA GLU A 69 7.68 -18.52 6.98
C GLU A 69 7.59 -17.17 6.24
N ALA A 70 6.75 -16.25 6.71
CA ALA A 70 6.61 -14.92 6.11
C ALA A 70 7.95 -14.17 6.16
N ASN A 71 8.30 -13.53 5.03
CA ASN A 71 9.60 -12.89 4.84
C ASN A 71 9.50 -11.41 4.46
N GLY A 72 8.29 -10.86 4.35
CA GLY A 72 8.09 -9.48 3.93
C GLY A 72 6.62 -9.12 3.79
N LEU A 73 6.40 -7.84 3.45
CA LEU A 73 5.10 -7.29 3.10
C LEU A 73 5.17 -6.69 1.70
N ARG A 74 4.19 -7.01 0.86
CA ARG A 74 3.97 -6.37 -0.44
C ARG A 74 2.86 -5.34 -0.31
N VAL A 75 3.06 -4.18 -0.92
CA VAL A 75 2.04 -3.13 -1.00
C VAL A 75 1.35 -3.22 -2.35
N TYR A 76 0.02 -3.36 -2.33
CA TYR A 76 -0.82 -3.32 -3.53
C TYR A 76 -1.59 -2.01 -3.60
N PHE A 77 -1.77 -1.51 -4.82
CA PHE A 77 -2.75 -0.46 -5.12
C PHE A 77 -4.12 -1.10 -5.27
N GLY A 78 -5.12 -0.52 -4.60
CA GLY A 78 -6.52 -0.90 -4.71
C GLY A 78 -7.40 0.33 -4.90
N ALA A 79 -8.68 0.11 -5.16
CA ALA A 79 -9.68 1.17 -5.18
C ALA A 79 -10.98 0.66 -4.53
N TYR A 80 -11.63 1.51 -3.77
CA TYR A 80 -12.95 1.19 -3.23
C TYR A 80 -13.99 1.28 -4.35
N GLY A 81 -14.88 0.31 -4.42
CA GLY A 81 -16.03 0.40 -5.31
C GLY A 81 -17.04 1.45 -4.85
N LYS A 82 -18.11 1.60 -5.64
CA LYS A 82 -19.24 2.47 -5.31
C LYS A 82 -19.96 1.96 -4.05
N LYS A 83 -19.70 2.59 -2.91
CA LYS A 83 -20.40 2.36 -1.63
C LYS A 83 -20.80 3.72 -1.04
N ALA A 84 -21.82 3.76 -0.18
CA ALA A 84 -22.30 4.99 0.45
C ALA A 84 -21.39 5.43 1.62
N THR A 85 -20.09 5.59 1.37
CA THR A 85 -19.11 6.08 2.33
C THR A 85 -18.24 7.16 1.67
N GLU A 86 -17.52 7.92 2.48
CA GLU A 86 -16.63 9.00 2.02
C GLU A 86 -15.55 8.48 1.07
N LYS A 87 -15.09 7.24 1.30
CA LYS A 87 -14.10 6.50 0.50
C LYS A 87 -14.61 5.96 -0.85
N SER A 88 -15.86 6.24 -1.25
CA SER A 88 -16.41 5.74 -2.53
C SER A 88 -15.49 6.05 -3.72
N ASN A 89 -15.17 5.06 -4.54
CA ASN A 89 -14.42 5.23 -5.79
C ASN A 89 -12.99 5.80 -5.65
N THR A 90 -12.47 5.98 -4.43
CA THR A 90 -11.09 6.45 -4.21
C THR A 90 -10.09 5.29 -4.18
N SER A 91 -8.86 5.59 -4.56
CA SER A 91 -7.70 4.72 -4.43
C SER A 91 -7.32 4.46 -2.98
N THR A 92 -6.64 3.35 -2.75
CA THR A 92 -6.09 2.95 -1.47
C THR A 92 -4.86 2.06 -1.69
N VAL A 93 -4.13 1.78 -0.63
CA VAL A 93 -3.10 0.74 -0.65
C VAL A 93 -3.31 -0.20 0.52
N PHE A 94 -2.89 -1.45 0.37
CA PHE A 94 -2.98 -2.45 1.43
C PHE A 94 -1.76 -3.36 1.43
N PHE A 95 -1.44 -3.90 2.61
CA PHE A 95 -0.32 -4.80 2.81
C PHE A 95 -0.75 -6.26 2.71
N ILE A 96 0.00 -7.07 1.98
CA ILE A 96 -0.14 -8.53 1.88
C ILE A 96 1.17 -9.18 2.31
N PRO A 97 1.15 -10.21 3.17
CA PRO A 97 2.37 -10.88 3.58
C PRO A 97 2.93 -11.74 2.46
N THR A 98 4.26 -11.88 2.44
CA THR A 98 4.96 -12.66 1.41
C THR A 98 5.80 -13.76 2.03
N ARG A 99 6.12 -14.80 1.25
CA ARG A 99 7.09 -15.85 1.57
C ARG A 99 7.99 -16.16 0.38
N VAL A 100 9.12 -16.83 0.64
CA VAL A 100 9.93 -17.42 -0.42
C VAL A 100 9.19 -18.62 -1.01
N LYS A 101 9.12 -18.73 -2.35
CA LYS A 101 8.56 -19.92 -3.00
C LYS A 101 9.37 -21.15 -2.60
N SER A 102 8.72 -22.15 -2.02
CA SER A 102 9.32 -23.47 -1.84
C SER A 102 9.55 -24.11 -3.22
N ARG A 103 10.77 -24.62 -3.48
CA ARG A 103 11.03 -25.48 -4.65
C ARG A 103 10.27 -26.79 -4.50
N SER A 104 8.98 -26.82 -4.84
CA SER A 104 8.23 -28.06 -5.02
C SER A 104 8.20 -28.40 -6.51
N SER A 105 8.88 -29.51 -6.83
CA SER A 105 8.97 -30.24 -8.08
C SER A 105 7.86 -30.02 -9.10
N GLN A 106 8.03 -29.07 -10.02
CA GLN A 106 7.50 -29.20 -11.38
C GLN A 106 8.32 -28.33 -12.31
N LYS A 107 8.65 -28.93 -13.46
CA LYS A 107 9.45 -28.38 -14.55
C LYS A 107 8.89 -27.03 -14.98
N ASP A 108 9.51 -25.95 -14.54
CA ASP A 108 9.63 -24.73 -15.33
C ASP A 108 10.92 -24.03 -14.96
N CYS A 109 11.82 -24.00 -15.94
CA CYS A 109 13.13 -23.39 -15.87
C CYS A 109 12.99 -21.87 -15.79
N PHE A 110 12.96 -21.31 -14.58
CA PHE A 110 13.50 -19.97 -14.32
C PHE A 110 14.27 -19.98 -13.01
N GLU A 111 15.57 -19.71 -13.12
CA GLU A 111 16.47 -19.51 -11.98
C GLU A 111 16.05 -18.28 -11.18
N GLY A 112 15.78 -18.48 -9.89
CA GLY A 112 15.53 -17.43 -8.91
C GLY A 112 14.47 -17.85 -7.89
N GLY A 113 14.86 -18.00 -6.63
CA GLY A 113 13.89 -18.18 -5.54
C GLY A 113 12.98 -16.96 -5.45
N GLY A 114 11.81 -17.03 -6.07
CA GLY A 114 10.87 -15.90 -6.14
C GLY A 114 10.18 -15.65 -4.81
N ILE A 115 9.81 -14.40 -4.55
CA ILE A 115 8.91 -14.01 -3.46
C ILE A 115 7.47 -14.15 -3.95
N THR A 116 6.62 -14.86 -3.21
CA THR A 116 5.18 -15.03 -3.50
C THR A 116 4.35 -14.49 -2.35
N ASP A 117 3.12 -14.08 -2.66
CA ASP A 117 2.15 -13.67 -1.66
C ASP A 117 1.62 -14.89 -0.88
N ILE A 118 1.26 -14.65 0.37
CA ILE A 118 0.56 -15.59 1.25
C ILE A 118 -0.93 -15.22 1.15
N ASN A 119 -1.66 -15.95 0.30
CA ASN A 119 -3.04 -15.60 -0.09
C ASN A 119 -4.11 -16.15 0.88
N ASP A 120 -3.69 -16.92 1.89
CA ASP A 120 -4.52 -17.52 2.93
C ASP A 120 -4.54 -16.72 4.23
N LEU A 121 -3.88 -15.55 4.26
CA LEU A 121 -3.96 -14.57 5.35
C LEU A 121 -4.64 -13.28 4.93
N ASP A 122 -5.26 -12.62 5.90
CA ASP A 122 -5.92 -11.33 5.68
C ASP A 122 -4.89 -10.22 5.41
N GLY A 123 -5.24 -9.30 4.51
CA GLY A 123 -4.45 -8.10 4.24
C GLY A 123 -4.78 -6.95 5.18
N LEU A 124 -3.79 -6.10 5.48
CA LEU A 124 -4.03 -4.85 6.21
C LEU A 124 -4.37 -3.73 5.25
N ASN A 125 -5.66 -3.36 5.23
CA ASN A 125 -6.17 -2.17 4.58
C ASN A 125 -6.90 -1.33 5.63
N ASN A 126 -6.21 -0.38 6.26
CA ASN A 126 -6.87 0.66 7.06
C ASN A 126 -5.86 1.74 7.46
N GLY A 127 -5.87 2.83 6.70
CA GLY A 127 -5.65 4.13 7.33
C GLY A 127 -6.91 4.55 8.04
N THR A 128 -6.86 4.59 9.37
CA THR A 128 -7.97 5.08 10.18
C THR A 128 -8.20 6.58 9.96
N LEU A 129 -9.47 6.97 10.10
CA LEU A 129 -10.10 8.31 9.95
C LEU A 129 -10.44 8.78 8.52
N GLY A 130 -11.67 8.43 8.12
CA GLY A 130 -12.58 9.34 7.42
C GLY A 130 -12.37 9.51 5.92
N ASP A 131 -11.31 10.21 5.54
CA ASP A 131 -11.15 10.73 4.19
C ASP A 131 -9.72 10.37 3.74
N PRO A 132 -9.53 9.65 2.61
CA PRO A 132 -8.18 9.47 2.11
C PRO A 132 -7.57 10.86 1.85
N PRO A 133 -6.44 11.21 2.49
CA PRO A 133 -5.89 12.55 2.38
C PRO A 133 -5.53 12.86 0.93
N SER A 134 -6.16 13.91 0.39
CA SER A 134 -5.83 14.49 -0.92
C SER A 134 -4.72 15.55 -0.81
N ALA A 135 -4.04 15.64 0.33
CA ALA A 135 -2.97 16.60 0.60
C ALA A 135 -1.62 16.07 0.10
N GLU A 136 -0.79 17.00 -0.40
CA GLU A 136 0.56 16.71 -0.87
C GLU A 136 1.52 16.51 0.30
N TYR A 137 2.69 15.91 0.05
CA TYR A 137 3.75 15.80 1.06
C TYR A 137 4.63 17.07 1.09
N PRO A 138 5.05 17.54 2.28
CA PRO A 138 4.60 17.09 3.60
C PRO A 138 3.22 17.64 3.95
N GLN A 139 2.50 16.91 4.80
CA GLN A 139 1.23 17.33 5.39
C GLN A 139 1.45 17.98 6.76
#